data_AF-A0A351Y647-F1
#
_entry.id   AF-A0A351Y647-F1
#
_cell.length_a   1.000
_cell.length_b   1.000
_cell.length_c   1.000
_cell.angle_alpha   90.00
_cell.angle_beta   90.00
_cell.angle_gamma   90.00
#
_symmetry.space_group_name_H-M   'P 1'
#
loop_
_entity.id
_entity.type
_entity.pdbx_description
1 polymer ?
#
loop_
_entity_poly.entity_id
_entity_poly.type
_entity_poly.pdbx_seq_one_letter_code
_entity_poly.pdbx_strand_id
1 'polypeptide(L)'
;MIVRIRIDGVLQELLQFTHEDFKKYLQKMKFISGTKMNIDYLPQDGRFSFQATDINGQQRKVDVRINFMPGVESESTVLRFLDPTKGISTFEKIGFTERTYTILKRNLEKNI
;
A
#
# COMPACT_ATOMS: atom_id res chain seq x y z
N MET A 1 -20.96 -0.85 2.81
CA MET A 1 -19.62 -0.92 2.19
C MET A 1 -18.66 -1.64 3.11
N ILE A 2 -17.75 -2.45 2.58
CA ILE A 2 -16.86 -3.32 3.37
C ILE A 2 -15.42 -2.83 3.23
N VAL A 3 -14.70 -2.74 4.34
CA VAL A 3 -13.24 -2.55 4.34
C VAL A 3 -12.56 -3.88 4.53
N ARG A 4 -11.58 -4.16 3.67
CA ARG A 4 -10.73 -5.35 3.76
C ARG A 4 -9.28 -4.94 3.89
N ILE A 5 -8.54 -5.66 4.71
CA ILE A 5 -7.09 -5.55 4.82
C ILE A 5 -6.44 -6.79 4.22
N ARG A 6 -5.27 -6.62 3.60
CA ARG A 6 -4.46 -7.74 3.10
C ARG A 6 -3.29 -7.97 4.05
N ILE A 7 -3.29 -9.13 4.70
CA ILE A 7 -2.21 -9.57 5.61
C ILE A 7 -1.62 -10.85 5.00
N ASP A 8 -0.30 -10.85 4.79
CA ASP A 8 0.44 -11.97 4.19
C ASP A 8 -0.17 -12.50 2.89
N GLY A 9 -0.70 -11.58 2.08
CA GLY A 9 -1.33 -11.89 0.79
C GLY A 9 -2.83 -12.23 0.85
N VAL A 10 -3.37 -12.53 2.02
CA VAL A 10 -4.77 -12.93 2.23
C VAL A 10 -5.64 -11.73 2.60
N LEU A 11 -6.81 -11.60 1.96
CA LEU A 11 -7.79 -10.56 2.29
C LEU A 11 -8.65 -10.97 3.49
N GLN A 12 -8.82 -10.05 4.43
CA GLN A 12 -9.62 -10.23 5.63
C GLN A 12 -10.58 -9.05 5.77
N GLU A 13 -11.84 -9.32 6.09
CA GLU A 13 -12.82 -8.28 6.40
C GLU A 13 -12.51 -7.65 7.75
N LEU A 14 -12.43 -6.32 7.78
CA LEU A 14 -12.10 -5.58 8.99
C LEU A 14 -13.33 -4.95 9.63
N LEU A 15 -14.15 -4.28 8.81
CA LEU A 15 -15.31 -3.52 9.27
C LEU A 15 -16.23 -3.17 8.10
N GLN A 16 -17.45 -2.76 8.44
CA GLN A 16 -18.46 -2.33 7.48
C GLN A 16 -18.96 -0.91 7.83
N PHE A 17 -19.28 -0.14 6.79
CA PHE A 17 -19.82 1.21 6.90
C PHE A 17 -21.13 1.35 6.15
N THR A 18 -21.95 2.32 6.57
CA THR A 18 -23.02 2.86 5.75
C THR A 18 -22.42 3.54 4.50
N HIS A 19 -23.24 3.70 3.46
CA HIS A 19 -22.80 4.39 2.24
C HIS A 19 -22.50 5.88 2.50
N GLU A 20 -23.27 6.52 3.38
CA GLU A 20 -23.07 7.93 3.75
C GLU A 20 -21.75 8.17 4.49
N ASP A 21 -21.39 7.28 5.42
CA ASP A 21 -20.13 7.42 6.16
C ASP A 21 -18.93 7.21 5.24
N PHE A 22 -19.00 6.23 4.33
CA PHE A 22 -17.95 6.04 3.34
C PHE A 22 -17.73 7.29 2.48
N LYS A 23 -18.79 7.96 2.02
CA LYS A 23 -18.67 9.20 1.25
C LYS A 23 -17.91 10.30 2.01
N LYS A 24 -18.11 10.43 3.33
CA LYS A 24 -17.36 11.38 4.18
C LYS A 24 -15.88 11.04 4.22
N TYR A 25 -15.54 9.75 4.40
CA TYR A 25 -14.14 9.30 4.40
C TYR A 25 -13.48 9.44 3.02
N LEU A 26 -14.21 9.16 1.95
CA LEU A 26 -13.75 9.30 0.57
C LEU A 26 -13.29 10.73 0.27
N GLN A 27 -14.07 11.74 0.65
CA GLN A 27 -13.69 13.14 0.47
C GLN A 27 -12.45 13.52 1.28
N LYS A 28 -12.34 13.06 2.54
CA LYS A 28 -11.12 13.25 3.35
C LYS A 28 -9.90 12.59 2.70
N MET A 29 -10.06 11.37 2.19
CA MET A 29 -9.00 10.64 1.50
C MET A 29 -8.55 11.35 0.23
N LYS A 30 -9.47 11.92 -0.55
CA LYS A 30 -9.12 12.73 -1.74
C LYS A 30 -8.35 13.99 -1.37
N PHE A 31 -8.80 14.69 -0.34
CA PHE A 31 -8.14 15.89 0.17
C PHE A 31 -6.70 15.61 0.62
N ILE A 32 -6.48 14.64 1.51
CA ILE A 32 -5.14 14.34 2.03
C ILE A 32 -4.18 13.83 0.96
N SER A 33 -4.70 13.22 -0.11
CA SER A 33 -3.90 12.61 -1.17
C SER A 33 -3.60 13.56 -2.33
N GLY A 34 -4.11 14.78 -2.29
CA GLY A 34 -3.92 15.80 -3.32
C GLY A 34 -4.69 15.53 -4.62
N THR A 35 -5.72 14.67 -4.59
CA THR A 35 -6.56 14.38 -5.76
C THR A 35 -7.74 15.34 -5.85
N LYS A 36 -8.38 15.43 -7.02
CA LYS A 36 -9.51 16.35 -7.23
C LYS A 36 -10.77 15.77 -6.59
N MET A 37 -11.28 16.44 -5.56
CA MET A 37 -12.49 16.04 -4.81
C MET A 37 -13.76 15.98 -5.67
N ASN A 38 -13.82 16.82 -6.71
CA ASN A 38 -14.96 16.95 -7.61
C ASN A 38 -14.90 16.03 -8.85
N ILE A 39 -13.86 15.19 -8.98
CA ILE A 39 -13.76 14.21 -10.07
C ILE A 39 -14.01 12.82 -9.48
N ASP A 40 -15.06 12.15 -9.94
CA ASP A 40 -15.47 10.80 -9.53
C ASP A 40 -15.70 9.85 -10.71
N TYR A 41 -15.61 10.36 -11.94
CA TYR A 41 -15.82 9.63 -13.19
C TYR A 41 -14.52 9.20 -13.89
N LEU A 42 -13.36 9.62 -13.39
CA LEU A 42 -12.04 9.19 -13.87
C LEU A 42 -11.24 8.55 -12.74
N PRO A 43 -10.46 7.49 -13.03
CA PRO A 43 -9.49 6.95 -12.08
C PRO A 43 -8.50 8.04 -11.64
N GLN A 44 -8.20 8.08 -10.34
CA GLN A 44 -7.23 9.01 -9.77
C GLN A 44 -6.25 8.28 -8.86
N ASP A 45 -4.97 8.65 -8.97
CA ASP A 45 -3.92 8.19 -8.08
C ASP A 45 -3.42 9.36 -7.24
N GLY A 46 -3.30 9.13 -5.94
CA GLY A 46 -2.80 10.09 -4.97
C GLY A 46 -1.71 9.51 -4.09
N ARG A 47 -1.03 10.38 -3.36
CA ARG A 47 0.01 10.00 -2.39
C ARG A 47 -0.04 10.92 -1.19
N PHE A 48 0.24 10.35 -0.02
CA PHE A 48 0.45 11.13 1.19
C PHE A 48 1.38 10.38 2.13
N SER A 49 1.96 11.09 3.10
CA SER A 49 2.81 10.50 4.13
C SER A 49 2.31 10.92 5.50
N PHE A 50 2.45 10.07 6.50
CA PHE A 50 2.11 10.40 7.88
C PHE A 50 3.10 9.73 8.85
N GLN A 51 3.17 10.24 10.08
CA GLN A 51 3.94 9.63 11.16
C GLN A 51 3.04 8.69 11.94
N ALA A 52 3.52 7.47 12.20
CA ALA A 52 2.82 6.45 12.97
C ALA A 52 3.75 5.88 14.04
N THR A 53 3.21 5.63 15.22
CA THR A 53 3.93 4.91 16.27
C THR A 53 3.85 3.41 16.00
N ASP A 54 5.00 2.73 15.96
CA ASP A 54 5.06 1.28 15.86
C ASP A 54 4.72 0.57 17.19
N ILE A 55 4.69 -0.76 17.16
CA ILE A 55 4.44 -1.59 18.35
C ILE A 55 5.47 -1.41 19.49
N ASN A 56 6.64 -0.85 19.18
CA ASN A 56 7.74 -0.62 20.11
C ASN A 56 7.80 0.84 20.59
N GLY A 57 6.79 1.66 20.25
CA GLY A 57 6.74 3.08 20.63
C GLY A 57 7.58 4.01 19.75
N GLN A 58 8.18 3.52 18.66
CA GLN A 58 9.02 4.32 17.79
C GLN A 58 8.19 5.01 16.71
N GLN A 59 8.46 6.30 16.47
CA GLN A 59 7.85 7.03 15.37
C GLN A 59 8.44 6.57 14.04
N ARG A 60 7.57 6.22 13.10
CA ARG A 60 7.92 5.82 11.75
C ARG A 60 7.13 6.62 10.72
N LYS A 61 7.83 7.07 9.69
CA LYS A 61 7.20 7.66 8.52
C LYS A 61 6.60 6.54 7.67
N VAL A 62 5.31 6.64 7.36
CA VAL A 62 4.61 5.74 6.46
C VAL A 62 4.23 6.50 5.20
N ASP A 63 4.64 5.98 4.05
CA ASP A 63 4.24 6.52 2.75
C ASP A 63 3.05 5.72 2.23
N VAL A 64 2.00 6.41 1.79
CA VAL A 64 0.78 5.80 1.28
C VAL A 64 0.58 6.17 -0.16
N ARG A 65 0.32 5.14 -0.98
CA ARG A 65 -0.25 5.32 -2.32
C ARG A 65 -1.72 4.96 -2.26
N ILE A 66 -2.56 5.81 -2.84
CA ILE A 66 -4.00 5.62 -2.84
C ILE A 66 -4.51 5.72 -4.28
N ASN A 67 -5.43 4.83 -4.64
CA ASN A 67 -6.12 4.84 -5.92
C ASN A 67 -7.62 4.96 -5.68
N PHE A 68 -8.28 5.78 -6.49
CA PHE A 68 -9.73 5.95 -6.55
C PHE A 68 -10.20 5.47 -7.92
N MET A 69 -11.04 4.44 -7.93
CA MET A 69 -11.62 3.86 -9.14
C MET A 69 -13.12 4.14 -9.17
N PRO A 70 -13.66 4.79 -10.23
CA PRO A 70 -15.10 4.96 -10.41
C PRO A 70 -15.82 3.61 -10.35
N GLY A 71 -16.90 3.55 -9.56
CA GLY A 71 -17.80 2.41 -9.47
C GLY A 71 -19.24 2.83 -9.75
N VAL A 72 -20.18 1.88 -9.68
CA VAL A 72 -21.60 2.13 -10.01
C VAL A 72 -22.26 3.12 -9.05
N GLU A 73 -22.08 2.94 -7.74
CA GLU A 73 -22.71 3.77 -6.71
C GLU A 73 -21.73 4.73 -6.02
N SER A 74 -20.46 4.34 -5.96
CA SER A 74 -19.37 5.13 -5.38
C SER A 74 -18.04 4.67 -5.94
N GLU A 75 -16.97 5.41 -5.62
CA GLU A 75 -15.62 4.98 -5.93
C GLU A 75 -15.18 3.82 -5.03
N SER A 76 -14.44 2.88 -5.62
CA SER A 76 -13.66 1.89 -4.90
C SER A 76 -12.27 2.48 -4.63
N THR A 77 -11.79 2.37 -3.39
CA THR A 77 -10.50 2.94 -2.99
C THR A 77 -9.54 1.87 -2.48
N VAL A 78 -8.29 1.93 -2.94
CA VAL A 78 -7.22 1.03 -2.47
C VAL A 78 -6.08 1.86 -1.89
N LEU A 79 -5.69 1.55 -0.65
CA LEU A 79 -4.54 2.16 0.02
C LEU A 79 -3.42 1.12 0.09
N ARG A 80 -2.21 1.53 -0.30
CA ARG A 80 -0.99 0.75 -0.15
C ARG A 80 -0.04 1.49 0.79
N PHE A 81 0.17 0.92 1.96
CA PHE A 81 1.14 1.37 2.94
C PHE A 81 2.54 0.87 2.54
N LEU A 82 3.50 1.78 2.50
CA LEU A 82 4.90 1.52 2.21
C LEU A 82 5.71 1.98 3.42
N ASP A 83 6.57 1.08 3.90
CA ASP A 83 7.57 1.40 4.91
C ASP A 83 8.87 1.78 4.18
N PRO A 84 9.24 3.08 4.11
CA PRO A 84 10.45 3.51 3.42
C PRO A 84 11.73 3.02 4.10
N THR A 85 11.66 2.55 5.36
CA THR A 85 12.81 2.03 6.10
C THR A 85 13.10 0.57 5.78
N LYS A 86 12.13 -0.18 5.24
CA LYS A 86 12.33 -1.54 4.75
C LYS A 86 13.04 -1.48 3.39
N GLY A 87 14.36 -1.36 3.44
CA GLY A 87 15.24 -1.51 2.28
C GLY A 87 15.18 -2.91 1.67
N ILE A 88 15.75 -3.06 0.48
CA ILE A 88 15.87 -4.34 -0.21
C ILE A 88 16.75 -5.28 0.63
N SER A 89 16.28 -6.48 0.93
CA SER A 89 17.11 -7.53 1.55
C SER A 89 18.36 -7.75 0.71
N THR A 90 19.54 -7.81 1.35
CA THR A 90 20.77 -8.17 0.63
C THR A 90 20.59 -9.51 -0.07
N PHE A 91 21.32 -9.73 -1.15
CA PHE A 91 21.17 -10.93 -1.98
C PHE A 91 21.24 -12.25 -1.17
N GLU A 92 22.09 -12.25 -0.12
CA GLU A 92 22.24 -13.34 0.84
C GLU A 92 21.00 -13.58 1.71
N LYS A 93 20.26 -12.51 2.03
CA LYS A 93 19.12 -12.52 2.96
C LYS A 93 17.77 -12.75 2.28
N ILE A 94 17.76 -12.96 0.95
CA ILE A 94 16.54 -13.23 0.18
C ILE A 94 15.97 -14.63 0.48
N GLY A 95 16.77 -15.54 1.06
CA GLY A 95 16.31 -16.87 1.46
C GLY A 95 16.44 -17.94 0.38
N PHE A 96 17.37 -17.77 -0.56
CA PHE A 96 17.70 -18.82 -1.53
C PHE A 96 18.27 -20.05 -0.82
N THR A 97 17.98 -21.23 -1.34
CA THR A 97 18.74 -22.43 -0.98
C THR A 97 20.20 -22.25 -1.39
N GLU A 98 21.13 -22.90 -0.69
CA GLU A 98 22.58 -22.77 -0.94
C GLU A 98 22.94 -23.05 -2.41
N ARG A 99 22.32 -24.07 -3.00
CA ARG A 99 22.49 -24.43 -4.42
C ARG A 99 22.06 -23.28 -5.33
N THR A 100 20.86 -22.73 -5.12
CA THR A 100 20.33 -21.65 -5.95
C THR A 100 21.15 -20.37 -5.79
N TYR A 101 21.54 -20.03 -4.56
CA TYR A 101 22.40 -18.87 -4.27
C TYR A 101 23.72 -18.96 -5.05
N THR A 102 24.38 -20.12 -5.00
CA THR A 102 25.68 -20.33 -5.67
C THR A 102 25.57 -20.19 -7.18
N ILE A 103 24.54 -20.79 -7.78
CA ILE A 103 24.31 -20.69 -9.22
C ILE A 103 24.04 -19.24 -9.62
N LEU A 104 23.14 -18.54 -8.91
CA LEU A 104 22.79 -17.17 -9.24
C LEU A 104 23.96 -16.22 -9.05
N LYS A 105 24.70 -16.32 -7.93
CA LYS A 105 25.89 -15.50 -7.66
C LYS A 105 26.94 -15.65 -8.76
N ARG A 106 27.24 -16.88 -9.16
CA ARG A 106 28.19 -17.17 -10.24
C ARG A 106 27.76 -16.58 -11.59
N ASN A 107 26.46 -16.56 -11.90
CA ASN A 107 25.96 -16.01 -13.16
C ASN A 107 25.88 -14.48 -13.15
N LEU A 108 25.68 -13.87 -11.98
CA LEU A 108 25.74 -12.42 -11.81
C LEU A 108 27.17 -11.89 -11.98
N GLU A 109 28.17 -12.61 -11.45
CA GLU A 109 29.60 -12.25 -11.58
C GLU A 109 30.16 -12.47 -13.00
N LYS A 110 29.50 -13.27 -13.84
CA LYS A 110 29.94 -13.56 -15.22
C LYS A 110 29.48 -12.53 -16.26
N ASN A 111 28.50 -11.69 -15.95
CA ASN A 111 27.92 -10.70 -16.86
C ASN A 111 28.29 -9.25 -16.48
N ILE A 112 29.38 -9.08 -15.74
CA ILE A 112 30.09 -7.82 -15.51
C ILE A 112 31.47 -7.97 -16.14
#